data_AF-A0A7L9CVK0-F1
#
_entry.id   AF-A0A7L9CVK0-F1
#
_cell.length_a   1.000
_cell.length_b   1.000
_cell.length_c   1.000
_cell.angle_alpha   90.00
_cell.angle_beta   90.00
_cell.angle_gamma   90.00
#
_symmetry.space_group_name_H-M   'P 1'
#
loop_
_entity.id
_entity.type
_entity.pdbx_description
1 polymer ?
#
loop_
_entity_poly.entity_id
_entity_poly.type
_entity_poly.pdbx_seq_one_letter_code
_entity_poly.pdbx_strand_id
1 'polypeptide(L)' 'MPQLAPSPWFYILLSSWVTLLFFATTKTSKFTFLNDPANLPLKNTQTPWSWPWL' A
#
# COMPACT_ATOMS: atom_id res chain seq x y z
N MET A 1 -19.79 5.31 37.72
CA MET A 1 -19.85 4.64 36.40
C MET A 1 -18.64 3.72 36.28
N PRO A 2 -18.78 2.47 35.83
CA PRO A 2 -17.69 1.48 35.79
C PRO A 2 -16.53 1.86 34.84
N GLN A 3 -16.79 2.73 33.87
CA GLN A 3 -15.79 3.25 32.93
C GLN A 3 -14.83 4.28 33.56
N LEU A 4 -15.17 4.85 34.73
CA LEU A 4 -14.30 5.78 35.45
C LEU A 4 -13.24 5.07 36.32
N ALA A 5 -13.25 3.74 36.40
CA ALA A 5 -12.23 3.00 37.13
C ALA A 5 -10.88 3.15 36.39
N PRO A 6 -9.85 3.77 37.00
CA PRO A 6 -8.59 4.11 36.34
C PRO A 6 -7.71 2.89 36.05
N SER A 7 -7.92 1.78 36.76
CA SER A 7 -7.26 0.50 36.50
C SER A 7 -8.22 -0.45 35.78
N PRO A 8 -7.78 -1.17 34.72
CA PRO A 8 -6.46 -1.18 34.09
C PRO A 8 -6.47 -0.51 32.70
N TRP A 9 -6.66 0.82 32.60
CA TRP A 9 -6.75 1.53 31.31
C TRP A 9 -5.51 1.33 30.41
N PHE A 10 -4.31 1.34 31.00
CA PHE A 10 -3.07 1.14 30.25
C PHE A 10 -3.04 -0.23 29.56
N TYR A 11 -3.49 -1.28 30.24
CA TYR A 11 -3.56 -2.63 29.67
C TYR A 11 -4.59 -2.71 28.53
N ILE A 12 -5.76 -2.10 28.73
CA ILE A 12 -6.82 -2.04 27.71
C ILE A 12 -6.28 -1.31 26.47
N LEU A 13 -5.62 -0.17 26.65
CA LEU A 13 -5.00 0.59 25.56
C LEU A 13 -3.96 -0.26 24.83
N LEU A 14 -3.02 -0.86 25.56
CA LEU A 14 -1.96 -1.67 24.96
C LEU A 14 -2.52 -2.85 24.16
N SER A 15 -3.49 -3.59 24.71
CA SER A 15 -4.13 -4.72 24.03
C SER A 15 -4.88 -4.29 22.77
N SER A 16 -5.57 -3.15 22.81
CA SER A 16 -6.24 -2.57 21.65
C SER A 16 -5.25 -2.18 20.56
N TRP A 17 -4.17 -1.49 20.91
CA TRP A 17 -3.13 -1.09 19.96
C TRP A 17 -2.43 -2.28 19.30
N VAL A 18 -2.08 -3.32 20.07
CA VAL A 18 -1.48 -4.54 19.51
C VAL A 18 -2.41 -5.21 18.51
N THR A 19 -3.69 -5.31 18.87
CA THR A 19 -4.72 -5.90 17.99
C THR A 19 -4.85 -5.11 16.70
N LEU A 20 -4.96 -3.77 16.79
CA LEU A 20 -5.06 -2.89 15.63
C LEU A 20 -3.84 -2.96 14.72
N LEU A 21 -2.63 -2.97 15.28
CA LEU A 21 -1.38 -3.09 14.50
C LEU A 21 -1.28 -4.45 13.78
N PHE A 22 -1.67 -5.53 14.45
CA PHE A 22 -1.69 -6.85 13.82
C PHE A 22 -2.66 -6.91 12.64
N PHE A 23 -3.89 -6.40 12.80
CA PHE A 23 -4.84 -6.34 11.69
C PHE A 23 -4.41 -5.38 10.58
N ALA A 24 -3.86 -4.21 10.93
CA ALA A 24 -3.41 -3.23 9.96
C ALA A 24 -2.29 -3.79 9.06
N THR A 25 -1.24 -4.38 9.65
CA THR A 25 -0.10 -4.93 8.90
C THR A 25 -0.51 -6.03 7.92
N THR A 26 -1.40 -6.95 8.33
CA THR A 26 -1.89 -8.02 7.44
C THR A 26 -2.70 -7.49 6.24
N LYS A 27 -3.41 -6.37 6.41
CA LYS A 27 -4.21 -5.76 5.36
C LYS A 27 -3.37 -4.89 4.42
N THR A 28 -2.41 -4.13 4.95
CA THR A 28 -1.60 -3.21 4.15
C THR A 28 -0.45 -3.90 3.42
N SER A 29 0.06 -5.04 3.93
CA SER A 29 1.17 -5.76 3.28
C SER A 29 0.82 -6.33 1.90
N LYS A 30 -0.46 -6.50 1.57
CA LYS A 30 -0.91 -6.97 0.26
C LYS A 30 -1.20 -5.84 -0.73
N PHE A 31 -0.73 -4.63 -0.45
CA PHE A 31 -0.95 -3.50 -1.33
C PHE A 31 -0.16 -3.65 -2.62
N THR A 32 -0.86 -3.87 -3.72
CA THR A 32 -0.30 -3.85 -5.08
C THR A 32 -0.33 -2.41 -5.60
N PHE A 33 0.84 -1.83 -5.87
CA PHE A 33 0.93 -0.54 -6.54
C PHE A 33 0.47 -0.71 -8.00
N LEU A 34 -0.66 -0.09 -8.36
CA LEU A 34 -1.22 -0.14 -9.73
C LEU A 34 -0.44 0.73 -10.72
N ASN A 35 0.48 1.55 -10.21
CA ASN A 35 1.34 2.42 -11.00
C ASN A 35 2.80 2.03 -10.75
N ASP A 36 3.14 0.78 -11.03
CA ASP A 36 4.52 0.50 -11.40
C ASP A 36 4.66 1.05 -12.82
N PRO A 37 5.44 2.12 -13.07
CA PRO A 37 5.87 2.40 -14.42
C PRO A 37 6.65 1.16 -14.82
N ALA A 38 5.97 0.24 -15.51
CA ALA A 38 6.61 -0.91 -16.11
C ALA A 38 7.87 -0.35 -16.75
N ASN A 39 9.02 -0.90 -16.36
CA ASN A 39 10.30 -0.59 -16.98
C ASN A 39 10.24 -1.20 -18.38
N LEU A 40 9.31 -0.69 -19.20
CA LEU A 40 9.18 -0.97 -20.60
C LEU A 40 10.53 -0.53 -21.12
N PRO A 41 11.36 -1.46 -21.61
CA PRO A 41 12.54 -1.04 -22.34
C PRO A 41 12.00 -0.11 -23.40
N LEU A 42 12.41 1.16 -23.36
CA LEU A 42 12.17 2.12 -24.42
C LEU A 42 12.58 1.40 -25.70
N LYS A 43 11.59 0.84 -26.40
CA LYS A 43 11.83 0.12 -27.63
C LYS A 43 12.11 1.23 -28.61
N ASN A 44 13.37 1.64 -28.68
CA ASN A 44 13.95 2.46 -29.73
C ASN A 44 13.89 1.65 -31.02
N THR A 45 12.69 1.44 -31.53
CA THR A 45 12.43 1.19 -32.93
C THR A 45 11.52 2.32 -33.37
N GLN A 46 12.10 3.52 -33.45
CA GLN A 46 11.61 4.52 -34.38
C GLN A 46 11.85 3.94 -35.77
N THR A 47 10.86 3.23 -36.32
CA THR A 47 10.81 3.03 -37.77
C THR A 47 10.50 4.39 -38.37
N PRO A 48 11.39 5.01 -39.17
CA PRO A 48 11.03 6.23 -39.87
C PRO A 48 9.85 5.89 -40.78
N TRP A 49 8.77 6.66 -40.63
CA TRP A 49 7.59 6.55 -41.49
C TRP A 49 8.01 6.89 -42.91
N SER A 50 8.21 5.87 -43.75
CA SER A 50 8.43 6.07 -45.18
C SER A 50 7.08 6.39 -45.81
N TRP A 51 6.84 7.67 -46.09
CA TRP A 51 5.72 8.08 -46.94
C TRP A 51 5.81 7.39 -48.31
N PRO A 52 4.69 7.10 -48.99
CA PRO A 52 4.59 6.10 -50.04
C PRO A 52 4.66 6.77 -51.43
N TRP A 53 5.15 8.02 -51.50
CA TRP A 53 5.15 8.85 -52.70
C TRP A 53 6.56 9.17 -53.21
N LEU A 54 7.54 8.31 -52.91
CA LEU A 54 8.84 8.27 -53.61
C LEU A 54 8.82 7.12 -54.62
#